data_AF-A0A5S3VTD1-F1
#
_entry.id   AF-A0A5S3VTD1-F1
#
_cell.length_a   1.000
_cell.length_b   1.000
_cell.length_c   1.000
_cell.angle_alpha   90.00
_cell.angle_beta   90.00
_cell.angle_gamma   90.00
#
_symmetry.space_group_name_H-M   'P 1'
#
loop_
_entity.id
_entity.type
_entity.pdbx_description
1 polymer ?
#
loop_
_entity_poly.entity_id
_entity_poly.type
_entity_poly.pdbx_seq_one_letter_code
_entity_poly.pdbx_strand_id
1 'polypeptide(L)' 'QHVDGVITLVRQARELGFASINTDMIYGLPHQTPESFADSIKQLIALSPDRVSVFNYAHLPERFAAQRKLKKP' A
#
# COMPACT_ATOMS: atom_id res chain seq x y z
N GLN A 1 -2.04 -8.99 5.70
CA GLN A 1 -1.89 -7.99 6.78
C GLN A 1 -3.24 -7.34 7.00
N HIS A 2 -3.66 -7.11 8.25
CA HIS A 2 -4.98 -6.52 8.53
C HIS A 2 -4.98 -5.02 8.21
N VAL A 3 -5.82 -4.62 7.25
CA VAL A 3 -6.06 -3.22 6.88
C VAL A 3 -6.57 -2.40 8.08
N ASP A 4 -7.29 -3.04 9.00
CA ASP A 4 -7.89 -2.41 10.18
C ASP A 4 -6.86 -1.69 11.06
N GLY A 5 -5.63 -2.21 11.14
CA GLY A 5 -4.54 -1.59 11.89
C GLY A 5 -4.09 -0.27 11.26
N VAL A 6 -4.03 -0.21 9.92
CA VAL A 6 -3.66 1.01 9.18
C VAL A 6 -4.72 2.09 9.37
N ILE A 7 -6.00 1.72 9.26
CA ILE A 7 -7.12 2.65 9.46
C ILE A 7 -7.08 3.24 10.88
N THR A 8 -6.89 2.39 11.89
CA THR A 8 -6.82 2.81 13.29
C THR A 8 -5.67 3.78 13.51
N LEU A 9 -4.49 3.48 12.96
CA LEU A 9 -3.30 4.31 13.10
C LEU A 9 -3.48 5.70 12.47
N VAL A 10 -4.05 5.76 11.26
CA VAL A 10 -4.30 7.04 10.58
C VAL A 10 -5.33 7.87 11.33
N ARG A 11 -6.38 7.24 11.88
CA ARG A 11 -7.37 7.95 12.72
C ARG A 11 -6.70 8.56 13.97
N GLN A 12 -5.89 7.77 14.67
CA GLN A 12 -5.16 8.24 15.85
C GLN A 12 -4.18 9.36 15.51
N ALA A 13 -3.45 9.25 14.40
CA ALA A 13 -2.56 10.31 13.94
C ALA A 13 -3.31 11.63 13.71
N ARG A 14 -4.51 11.58 13.12
CA ARG A 14 -5.36 12.77 12.96
C ARG A 14 -5.83 13.35 14.28
N GLU A 15 -6.28 12.50 15.21
CA GLU A 15 -6.72 12.92 16.55
C GLU A 15 -5.60 13.60 17.35
N LEU A 16 -4.35 13.18 17.12
CA LEU A 16 -3.15 13.78 17.72
C LEU A 16 -2.66 15.04 16.98
N GLY A 17 -3.33 15.48 15.91
CA GLY A 17 -3.00 16.69 15.18
C GLY A 17 -1.85 16.55 14.16
N PHE A 18 -1.48 15.32 13.77
CA PHE A 18 -0.56 15.14 12.65
C PHE A 18 -1.22 15.65 11.36
N ALA A 19 -0.58 16.63 10.73
CA ALA A 19 -0.95 17.11 9.41
C ALA A 19 -0.22 16.31 8.32
N SER A 20 -0.76 16.32 7.09
CA SER A 20 -0.03 15.87 5.91
C SER A 20 0.33 14.37 5.91
N ILE A 21 -0.63 13.52 6.25
CA ILE A 21 -0.50 12.05 6.22
C ILE A 21 -0.41 11.59 4.76
N ASN A 22 0.73 10.97 4.42
CA ASN A 22 0.96 10.35 3.12
C ASN A 22 0.70 8.84 3.20
N THR A 23 0.17 8.26 2.13
CA THR A 23 0.06 6.80 1.96
C THR A 23 0.73 6.36 0.67
N ASP A 24 1.55 5.31 0.77
CA ASP A 24 2.27 4.73 -0.36
C ASP A 24 1.56 3.46 -0.84
N MET A 25 1.30 3.39 -2.14
CA MET A 25 0.71 2.25 -2.82
C MET A 25 1.69 1.65 -3.82
N ILE A 26 1.68 0.32 -3.91
CA ILE A 26 2.49 -0.42 -4.88
C ILE A 26 1.55 -1.24 -5.75
N TYR A 27 1.67 -1.08 -7.08
CA TYR A 27 0.97 -1.91 -8.05
C TYR A 27 1.93 -2.90 -8.74
N GLY A 28 1.37 -3.97 -9.30
CA GLY A 28 2.13 -5.04 -9.97
C GLY A 28 2.78 -6.03 -9.01
N LEU A 29 2.35 -6.06 -7.74
CA LEU A 29 2.83 -7.05 -6.78
C LEU A 29 2.44 -8.48 -7.22
N PRO A 30 3.23 -9.51 -6.87
CA PRO A 30 2.85 -10.89 -7.13
C PRO A 30 1.46 -11.20 -6.57
N HIS A 31 0.63 -11.88 -7.36
CA HIS A 31 -0.78 -12.23 -7.06
C HIS A 31 -1.77 -11.07 -7.01
N GLN A 32 -1.35 -9.83 -7.28
CA GLN A 32 -2.28 -8.71 -7.42
C GLN A 32 -3.00 -8.78 -8.77
N THR A 33 -4.31 -8.62 -8.74
CA THR A 33 -5.16 -8.46 -9.93
C THR A 33 -5.72 -7.03 -10.01
N PRO A 34 -6.20 -6.58 -11.18
CA PRO A 34 -6.88 -5.29 -11.32
C PRO A 34 -8.03 -5.10 -10.32
N GLU A 35 -8.81 -6.15 -10.05
CA GLU A 35 -9.93 -6.14 -9.12
C GLU A 35 -9.45 -5.96 -7.68
N SER A 36 -8.45 -6.73 -7.26
CA SER A 36 -7.87 -6.61 -5.91
C SER A 36 -7.23 -5.23 -5.67
N PHE A 37 -6.63 -4.64 -6.72
CA PHE A 37 -6.07 -3.30 -6.64
C PHE A 37 -7.16 -2.24 -6.57
N ALA A 38 -8.23 -2.37 -7.36
CA ALA A 38 -9.38 -1.48 -7.29
C ALA A 38 -10.02 -1.49 -5.90
N ASP A 39 -10.12 -2.64 -5.24
CA ASP A 39 -10.62 -2.73 -3.86
C ASP A 39 -9.69 -2.05 -2.86
N SER A 40 -8.37 -2.16 -3.04
CA SER A 40 -7.38 -1.42 -2.25
C SER A 40 -7.53 0.10 -2.43
N ILE A 41 -7.79 0.56 -3.66
CA ILE A 41 -8.04 1.97 -3.96
C ILE A 41 -9.32 2.47 -3.27
N LYS A 42 -10.40 1.69 -3.26
CA LYS A 42 -11.63 2.06 -2.53
C LYS A 42 -11.37 2.28 -1.04
N GLN A 43 -10.57 1.40 -0.42
CA GLN A 43 -10.18 1.53 0.99
C GLN A 43 -9.31 2.77 1.23
N LEU A 44 -8.38 3.05 0.32
CA LEU A 44 -7.54 4.26 0.38
C LEU A 44 -8.38 5.55 0.28
N ILE A 45 -9.37 5.58 -0.63
CA ILE A 45 -10.28 6.73 -0.77
C ILE A 45 -11.07 6.93 0.52
N ALA A 46 -11.58 5.85 1.13
CA ALA A 46 -12.29 5.90 2.41
C ALA A 46 -11.39 6.41 3.55
N LEU A 47 -10.09 6.10 3.51
CA LEU A 47 -9.11 6.62 4.46
C LEU A 47 -8.84 8.13 4.28
N SER A 48 -9.02 8.64 3.06
CA SER A 48 -8.89 10.05 2.68
C SER A 48 -7.54 10.70 3.10
N PRO A 49 -6.38 10.09 2.82
CA PRO A 49 -5.08 10.68 3.19
C PRO A 49 -4.85 12.02 2.48
N ASP A 50 -3.95 12.84 3.01
CA ASP A 50 -3.62 14.14 2.42
C ASP A 50 -2.80 14.00 1.13
N ARG A 51 -2.00 12.93 1.04
CA ARG A 51 -1.20 12.60 -0.13
C ARG A 51 -1.20 11.10 -0.42
N VAL A 52 -1.05 10.79 -1.70
CA VAL A 52 -0.92 9.42 -2.19
C VAL A 52 0.28 9.36 -3.12
N SER A 53 1.18 8.40 -2.87
CA SER A 53 2.26 8.06 -3.80
C SER A 53 2.03 6.66 -4.36
N VAL A 54 2.10 6.50 -5.67
CA VAL A 54 1.83 5.21 -6.34
C VAL A 54 3.08 4.76 -7.09
N PHE A 55 3.58 3.58 -6.76
CA PHE A 55 4.83 3.02 -7.28
C PHE A 55 4.59 1.71 -8.03
N ASN A 56 5.39 1.49 -9.08
CA ASN A 56 5.41 0.22 -9.78
C ASN A 56 6.31 -0.78 -9.03
N TYR A 57 5.84 -2.02 -8.89
CA TYR A 57 6.69 -3.11 -8.39
C TYR A 57 7.68 -3.51 -9.48
N ALA A 58 8.98 -3.33 -9.20
CA ALA A 58 10.06 -3.84 -10.01
C ALA A 58 10.56 -5.18 -9.44
N HIS A 59 10.39 -6.26 -10.21
CA HIS A 59 10.90 -7.58 -9.86
C HIS A 59 12.37 -7.73 -10.32
N LEU A 60 13.31 -7.49 -9.41
CA LEU A 60 14.76 -7.53 -9.58
C LEU A 60 15.40 -8.45 -8.51
N PRO A 61 15.19 -9.78 -8.56
CA PRO A 61 15.66 -10.73 -7.54
C PRO A 61 17.18 -10.83 -7.41
N GLU A 62 17.92 -10.43 -8.44
CA GLU A 62 19.39 -10.31 -8.41
C GLU A 62 19.85 -9.18 -7.50
N ARG A 63 19.07 -8.08 -7.46
CA ARG A 63 19.35 -6.90 -6.64
C ARG A 63 18.74 -7.00 -5.24
N PHE A 64 17.56 -7.61 -5.12
CA PHE A 64 16.80 -7.69 -3.87
C PHE A 64 16.59 -9.14 -3.43
N ALA A 65 17.39 -9.56 -2.45
CA ALA A 65 17.40 -10.93 -1.92
C ALA A 65 16.03 -11.47 -1.48
N ALA A 66 15.18 -10.59 -0.91
CA ALA A 66 13.84 -10.95 -0.46
C ALA A 66 12.93 -11.40 -1.62
N GLN A 67 13.14 -10.85 -2.83
CA GLN A 67 12.33 -11.19 -4.00
C GLN A 67 12.66 -12.57 -4.57
N ARG A 68 13.81 -13.17 -4.24
CA ARG A 68 14.19 -14.53 -4.68
C ARG A 68 13.24 -15.61 -4.18
N LYS A 69 12.54 -15.35 -3.07
CA LYS A 69 11.57 -16.28 -2.47
C LYS A 69 10.19 -16.19 -3.14
N LEU A 70 9.96 -15.17 -3.96
CA LEU A 70 8.72 -14.98 -4.68
C LEU A 70 8.84 -15.72 -6.02
N LYS A 71 7.94 -16.66 -6.30
CA LYS A 71 7.88 -17.30 -7.62
C LYS A 71 7.55 -16.23 -8.66
N LYS A 72 8.17 -16.31 -9.84
CA LYS A 72 7.78 -15.44 -10.96
C LYS A 72 6.27 -15.61 -11.23
N PRO A 73 5.55 -14.53 -11.54
CA PRO A 73 4.14 -14.59 -11.90
C PRO A 73 3.90 -15.48 -13.13
#